data_AF-F0G810-F1
#
_entry.id   AF-F0G810-F1
#
_cell.length_a   1.000
_cell.length_b   1.000
_cell.length_c   1.000
_cell.angle_alpha   90.00
_cell.angle_beta   90.00
_cell.angle_gamma   90.00
#
_symmetry.space_group_name_H-M   'P 1'
#
loop_
_entity.id
_entity.type
_entity.pdbx_description
1 polymer ?
#
loop_
_entity_poly.entity_id
_entity_poly.type
_entity_poly.pdbx_seq_one_letter_code
_entity_poly.pdbx_strand_id
1 'polypeptide(L)'
;LAGRAHEVLTAVAVVGADGALLPPALSRSSVRFAAAPRDAFARYVETGEPFGKAGAYAIQGRAAEFVERIDGSHSGIMGLPLFETAALLRAARVAF
;
A
#
# COMPACT_ATOMS: atom_id res chain seq x y z
N LEU A 1 -9.36 12.37 1.83
CA LEU A 1 -9.48 11.04 1.19
C LEU A 1 -10.93 10.65 0.98
N ALA A 2 -11.82 10.89 1.95
CA ALA A 2 -13.26 10.61 1.87
C ALA A 2 -13.90 10.97 0.51
N GLY A 3 -14.72 10.06 -0.01
CA GLY A 3 -15.46 10.22 -1.26
C GLY A 3 -14.60 10.29 -2.53
N ARG A 4 -13.29 10.07 -2.45
CA ARG A 4 -12.35 10.25 -3.56
C ARG A 4 -11.49 9.02 -3.77
N ALA A 5 -10.92 8.92 -4.96
CA ALA A 5 -9.80 8.04 -5.23
C ALA A 5 -8.48 8.78 -4.95
N HIS A 6 -7.49 8.07 -4.43
CA HIS A 6 -6.11 8.54 -4.31
C HIS A 6 -5.15 7.43 -4.73
N GLU A 7 -3.91 7.80 -5.03
CA GLU A 7 -2.86 6.84 -5.42
C GLU A 7 -1.97 6.49 -4.24
N VAL A 8 -1.53 5.23 -4.22
CA VAL A 8 -0.46 4.72 -3.37
C VAL A 8 0.60 4.13 -4.27
N LEU A 9 1.80 4.69 -4.20
CA LEU A 9 2.93 4.31 -5.05
C LEU A 9 4.01 3.69 -4.18
N THR A 10 4.40 2.48 -4.54
CA THR A 10 5.45 1.75 -3.81
C THR A 10 6.49 1.27 -4.79
N ALA A 11 7.72 1.77 -4.61
CA ALA A 11 8.89 1.33 -5.37
C ALA A 11 9.68 0.30 -4.57
N VAL A 12 10.20 -0.72 -5.24
CA VAL A 12 11.10 -1.72 -4.68
C VAL A 12 12.35 -1.81 -5.54
N ALA A 13 13.51 -1.89 -4.87
CA ALA A 13 14.82 -2.05 -5.50
C ALA A 13 15.58 -3.17 -4.79
N VAL A 14 16.38 -3.92 -5.55
CA VAL A 14 17.23 -5.00 -5.05
C VAL A 14 18.64 -4.79 -5.58
N VAL A 15 19.63 -4.87 -4.70
CA VAL A 15 21.04 -4.95 -5.07
C VAL A 15 21.45 -6.41 -5.01
N GLY A 16 21.97 -6.93 -6.12
CA GLY A 16 22.45 -8.31 -6.24
C GLY A 16 23.67 -8.57 -5.36
N ALA A 17 24.00 -9.84 -5.15
CA ALA A 17 25.17 -10.25 -4.37
C ALA A 17 26.50 -9.81 -5.01
N ASP A 18 26.50 -9.53 -6.32
CA ASP A 18 27.58 -8.93 -7.09
C ASP A 18 27.67 -7.39 -6.94
N GLY A 19 26.78 -6.79 -6.15
CA GLY A 19 26.67 -5.34 -5.96
C GLY A 19 25.91 -4.63 -7.08
N ALA A 20 25.39 -5.34 -8.08
CA ALA A 20 24.64 -4.71 -9.17
C ALA A 20 23.23 -4.29 -8.72
N LEU A 21 22.87 -3.03 -8.96
CA LEU A 21 21.49 -2.57 -8.77
C LEU A 21 20.61 -3.12 -9.89
N LEU A 22 19.61 -3.93 -9.53
CA LEU A 22 18.58 -4.37 -10.47
C LEU A 22 17.62 -3.21 -10.77
N PRO A 23 17.00 -3.16 -11.97
CA PRO A 23 16.02 -2.14 -12.31
C PRO A 23 14.91 -2.05 -11.25
N PRO A 24 14.72 -0.90 -10.58
CA PRO A 24 13.65 -0.75 -9.61
C PRO A 24 12.28 -0.95 -10.26
N ALA A 25 11.37 -1.56 -9.51
CA ALA A 25 10.00 -1.75 -9.94
C ALA A 25 9.07 -0.82 -9.16
N LEU A 26 8.07 -0.27 -9.84
CA LEU A 26 7.07 0.64 -9.24
C LEU A 26 5.68 0.02 -9.35
N SER A 27 5.10 -0.31 -8.20
CA SER A 27 3.68 -0.65 -8.09
C SER A 27 2.87 0.63 -7.90
N ARG A 28 1.90 0.86 -8.79
CA ARG A 28 0.93 1.95 -8.67
C ARG A 28 -0.43 1.36 -8.37
N SER A 29 -1.06 1.84 -7.30
CA SER A 29 -2.41 1.41 -6.93
C SER A 29 -3.29 2.61 -6.67
N SER A 30 -4.57 2.51 -7.01
CA SER A 30 -5.61 3.46 -6.63
C SER A 30 -6.48 2.88 -5.53
N VAL A 31 -6.83 3.70 -4.55
CA VAL A 31 -7.74 3.34 -3.46
C VAL A 31 -8.90 4.34 -3.46
N ARG A 32 -10.13 3.84 -3.58
CA ARG A 32 -11.35 4.64 -3.49
C ARG A 32 -11.92 4.55 -2.08
N PHE A 33 -12.03 5.70 -1.42
CA PHE A 33 -12.74 5.82 -0.16
C PHE A 33 -14.20 6.20 -0.39
N ALA A 34 -15.09 5.60 0.40
CA ALA A 34 -16.48 5.97 0.48
C ALA A 34 -16.64 7.40 0.97
N ALA A 35 -17.73 8.03 0.54
CA ALA A 35 -18.24 9.20 1.24
C ALA A 35 -18.93 8.71 2.52
N ALA A 36 -18.44 9.14 3.68
CA ALA A 36 -19.04 8.79 4.97
C ALA A 36 -19.29 10.07 5.78
N PRO A 37 -20.31 10.07 6.66
CA PRO A 37 -20.55 11.18 7.58
C PRO A 37 -19.33 11.46 8.45
N ARG A 38 -19.15 12.72 8.86
CA ARG A 38 -18.03 13.15 9.71
C ARG A 38 -17.92 12.32 10.99
N ASP A 39 -19.05 11.94 11.58
CA ASP A 39 -19.09 11.19 12.83
C ASP A 39 -18.53 9.75 12.69
N ALA A 40 -18.64 9.15 11.51
CA ALA A 40 -18.03 7.85 11.25
C ALA A 40 -16.50 7.96 11.28
N PHE A 41 -15.95 9.02 10.67
CA PHE A 41 -14.51 9.29 10.74
C PHE A 41 -14.05 9.71 12.13
N ALA A 42 -14.88 10.43 12.90
CA ALA A 42 -14.56 10.77 14.28
C ALA A 42 -14.42 9.50 15.14
N ARG A 43 -15.38 8.57 15.03
CA ARG A 43 -15.30 7.25 15.70
C ARG A 43 -14.08 6.45 15.27
N TYR A 44 -13.73 6.49 13.98
CA TYR A 44 -12.51 5.86 13.48
C TYR A 44 -11.25 6.46 14.13
N VAL A 45 -11.19 7.79 14.26
CA VAL A 45 -10.06 8.47 14.89
C VAL A 45 -9.92 8.13 16.37
N GLU A 46 -11.04 7.99 17.09
CA GLU A 46 -11.05 7.57 18.50
C GLU A 46 -10.43 6.18 18.72
N THR A 47 -10.37 5.32 17.69
CA THR A 47 -9.71 4.01 17.80
C THR A 47 -8.19 4.09 17.92
N GLY A 48 -7.60 5.23 17.56
CA GLY A 48 -6.15 5.44 17.52
C GLY A 48 -5.43 4.82 16.31
N GLU A 49 -6.09 4.02 15.49
CA GLU A 49 -5.49 3.43 14.27
C GLU A 49 -4.88 4.44 13.29
N PRO A 50 -5.43 5.65 13.08
CA PRO A 50 -4.87 6.60 12.12
C PRO A 50 -3.45 7.08 12.47
N PHE A 51 -3.10 7.05 13.76
CA PHE A 51 -1.84 7.62 14.23
C PHE A 51 -0.65 6.80 13.74
N GLY A 52 0.37 7.50 13.22
CA GLY A 52 1.56 6.88 12.63
C GLY A 52 1.34 6.23 11.27
N LYS A 53 0.20 6.47 10.60
CA LYS A 53 -0.10 5.96 9.26
C LYS A 53 -0.07 7.07 8.22
N ALA A 54 0.60 6.82 7.09
CA ALA A 54 0.53 7.73 5.95
C ALA A 54 -0.91 7.83 5.44
N GLY A 55 -1.41 9.05 5.24
CA GLY A 55 -2.81 9.28 4.87
C GLY A 55 -3.82 9.00 5.99
N ALA A 56 -3.36 8.75 7.23
CA ALA A 56 -4.18 8.50 8.40
C ALA A 56 -5.10 7.26 8.28
N TYR A 57 -4.65 6.21 7.58
CA TYR A 57 -5.37 4.94 7.50
C TYR A 57 -4.45 3.73 7.29
N ALA A 58 -4.91 2.54 7.68
CA ALA A 58 -4.24 1.27 7.39
C ALA A 58 -5.21 0.32 6.67
N ILE A 59 -4.91 -0.08 5.43
CA ILE A 59 -5.85 -0.82 4.57
C ILE A 59 -6.20 -2.22 5.10
N GLN A 60 -5.30 -2.81 5.87
CA GLN A 60 -5.47 -4.08 6.56
C GLN A 60 -6.17 -3.95 7.93
N GLY A 61 -6.51 -2.73 8.33
CA GLY A 61 -7.12 -2.39 9.62
C GLY A 61 -8.60 -2.02 9.49
N ARG A 62 -9.09 -1.30 10.51
CA ARG A 62 -10.47 -0.80 10.60
C ARG A 62 -10.82 0.14 9.47
N ALA A 63 -9.85 0.85 8.89
CA ALA A 63 -10.09 1.70 7.73
C ALA A 63 -10.69 0.98 6.52
N ALA A 64 -10.56 -0.35 6.43
CA ALA A 64 -11.21 -1.16 5.40
C ALA A 64 -12.73 -0.93 5.35
N GLU A 65 -13.36 -0.54 6.46
CA GLU A 65 -14.78 -0.11 6.51
C GLU A 65 -15.10 1.00 5.51
N PHE A 66 -14.13 1.88 5.22
CA PHE A 66 -14.32 3.04 4.33
C PHE A 66 -13.75 2.83 2.93
N VAL A 67 -13.16 1.68 2.61
CA VAL A 67 -12.55 1.41 1.30
C VAL A 67 -13.55 0.72 0.40
N GLU A 68 -14.02 1.41 -0.64
CA GLU A 68 -14.98 0.85 -1.62
C GLU A 68 -14.30 -0.09 -2.61
N ARG A 69 -13.09 0.30 -3.05
CA ARG A 69 -12.38 -0.38 -4.14
C ARG A 69 -10.89 -0.10 -4.07
N ILE A 70 -10.13 -1.12 -4.46
CA ILE A 70 -8.71 -1.03 -4.74
C ILE A 70 -8.50 -1.47 -6.19
N ASP A 71 -7.70 -0.71 -6.94
CA ASP A 71 -7.22 -1.08 -8.25
C ASP A 71 -5.68 -1.11 -8.22
N GLY A 72 -5.08 -2.28 -8.45
CA GLY A 72 -3.63 -2.48 -8.36
C GLY A 72 -3.24 -3.55 -7.34
N SER A 73 -2.24 -3.28 -6.52
CA SER A 73 -1.63 -4.25 -5.60
C SER A 73 -1.94 -3.93 -4.15
N HIS A 74 -2.77 -4.75 -3.49
CA HIS A 74 -2.99 -4.66 -2.04
C HIS A 74 -1.67 -4.75 -1.26
N SER A 75 -0.79 -5.67 -1.64
CA SER A 75 0.54 -5.79 -1.03
C SER A 75 1.41 -4.55 -1.25
N GLY A 76 1.33 -3.93 -2.43
CA GLY A 76 1.96 -2.66 -2.72
C GLY A 76 1.46 -1.55 -1.81
N ILE A 77 0.14 -1.46 -1.59
CA ILE A 77 -0.45 -0.47 -0.68
C ILE A 77 0.00 -0.68 0.77
N MET A 78 0.18 -1.93 1.20
CA MET A 78 0.73 -2.23 2.53
C MET A 78 2.21 -1.87 2.67
N GLY A 79 2.93 -1.64 1.56
CA GLY A 79 4.31 -1.16 1.53
C GLY A 79 5.33 -2.10 0.87
N LEU A 80 4.93 -3.29 0.40
CA LEU A 80 5.83 -4.17 -0.37
C LEU A 80 5.06 -4.92 -1.48
N PRO A 81 5.24 -4.53 -2.75
CA PRO A 81 4.48 -5.09 -3.86
C PRO A 81 5.00 -6.48 -4.25
N LEU A 82 4.36 -7.52 -3.73
CA LEU A 82 4.91 -8.89 -3.74
C LEU A 82 5.14 -9.46 -5.14
N PHE A 83 4.34 -9.06 -6.13
CA PHE A 83 4.52 -9.52 -7.51
C PHE A 83 5.88 -9.04 -8.07
N GLU A 84 6.13 -7.75 -7.98
CA GLU A 84 7.36 -7.09 -8.40
C GLU A 84 8.55 -7.53 -7.54
N THR A 85 8.36 -7.62 -6.21
CA THR A 85 9.39 -8.12 -5.30
C THR A 85 9.81 -9.54 -5.65
N ALA A 86 8.86 -10.46 -5.88
CA ALA A 86 9.19 -11.85 -6.24
C ALA A 86 9.93 -11.93 -7.59
N ALA A 87 9.59 -11.08 -8.55
CA ALA A 87 10.32 -11.01 -9.82
C ALA A 87 11.78 -10.56 -9.63
N LEU A 88 12.01 -9.53 -8.81
CA LEU A 88 13.37 -9.06 -8.48
C LEU A 88 14.17 -10.11 -7.71
N LEU A 89 13.56 -10.80 -6.74
CA LEU A 89 14.22 -11.86 -5.98
C LEU A 89 14.62 -13.05 -6.86
N ARG A 90 13.77 -13.44 -7.83
CA ARG A 90 14.14 -14.45 -8.84
C ARG A 90 15.31 -13.99 -9.70
N ALA A 91 15.32 -12.73 -10.15
CA ALA A 91 16.43 -12.17 -10.92
C ALA A 91 17.74 -12.13 -10.10
N ALA A 92 17.63 -11.89 -8.79
CA ALA A 92 18.74 -11.94 -7.84
C ALA A 92 19.14 -13.37 -7.40
N ARG A 93 18.48 -14.41 -7.94
CA ARG A 93 18.72 -15.84 -7.63
C ARG A 93 18.55 -16.19 -6.15
N VAL A 94 17.63 -15.51 -5.46
CA VAL A 94 17.24 -15.86 -4.09
C VAL A 94 16.31 -17.08 -4.13
N ALA A 95 16.56 -18.08 -3.28
CA ALA A 95 15.69 -19.24 -3.10
C ALA A 95 14.53 -18.89 -2.14
N PHE A 96 13.29 -19.12 -2.56
CA PHE A 96 12.07 -18.96 -1.76
C PHE A 96 10.92 -19.76 -2.36
#